data_AF-A0A256SPK4-F1
#
_entry.id   AF-A0A256SPK4-F1
#
_cell.length_a   1.000
_cell.length_b   1.000
_cell.length_c   1.000
_cell.angle_alpha   90.00
_cell.angle_beta   90.00
_cell.angle_gamma   90.00
#
_symmetry.space_group_name_H-M   'P 1'
#
loop_
_entity.id
_entity.type
_entity.pdbx_description
1 polymer ?
#
loop_
_entity_poly.entity_id
_entity_poly.type
_entity_poly.pdbx_seq_one_letter_code
_entity_poly.pdbx_strand_id
1 'polypeptide(L)'
;MENSKIIAMASDVNYLEQLETAIKSIFYHNRNTKIYIINSDIPQEWFNHIRRNLYLTNNSIFDKKIDESIFKCLATPYSYVSYMTYARLLIPQLIPENKVLYLDSDIIVNDKLDSLFNIPLKDHYVAATPDPLRGFNAGVMLINNQLFHHNPHKVKQLFNVSQNKENAQADQTALNIVFGDTYLKLSNQYNYMISGEQYLTYNYKDLREKHVVRLNNVTNPKIIHYAGGDKPWSLTSGGLMRDIWWQYRNLSWENVLSRRLLEPVRPKSKGEFFTFTPTDDLFNIKSLIKQLPEYTFNIAAWVPMSSKLISLLEYPNVRLYSRVSEGRVQQLVRKCDLYLDINSLKEGGFSDKFSYLGKPIFSFASVARPNNHQNYHVFADNDIHGMVKAINKIFNG
;
A
#
# COMPACT_ATOMS: atom_id res chain seq x y z
N MET A 1 21.95 27.34 8.88
CA MET A 1 20.49 27.18 8.73
C MET A 1 20.24 25.86 8.04
N GLU A 2 19.46 24.97 8.63
CA GLU A 2 19.13 23.69 8.00
C GLU A 2 18.26 23.97 6.77
N ASN A 3 18.70 23.55 5.57
CA ASN A 3 17.93 23.78 4.34
C ASN A 3 16.59 23.04 4.44
N SER A 4 15.50 23.70 4.07
CA SER A 4 14.18 23.07 4.06
C SER A 4 14.12 21.90 3.09
N LYS A 5 13.48 20.80 3.49
CA LYS A 5 13.18 19.66 2.62
C LYS A 5 12.08 20.07 1.65
N ILE A 6 12.35 20.02 0.35
CA ILE A 6 11.40 20.42 -0.69
C ILE A 6 10.74 19.18 -1.28
N ILE A 7 9.43 19.08 -1.16
CA ILE A 7 8.64 17.97 -1.67
C ILE A 7 7.63 18.48 -2.69
N ALA A 8 7.47 17.74 -3.78
CA ALA A 8 6.43 17.97 -4.77
C ALA A 8 5.49 16.76 -4.81
N MET A 9 4.19 17.02 -4.92
CA MET A 9 3.18 16.00 -5.14
C MET A 9 2.22 16.48 -6.22
N ALA A 10 1.67 15.55 -7.00
CA ALA A 10 0.63 15.84 -7.99
C ALA A 10 -0.62 15.03 -7.66
N SER A 11 -1.78 15.69 -7.67
CA SER A 11 -3.05 15.07 -7.29
C SER A 11 -4.24 15.87 -7.79
N ASP A 12 -5.42 15.29 -7.65
CA ASP A 12 -6.72 15.91 -7.95
C ASP A 12 -7.69 15.71 -6.78
N VAL A 13 -8.88 16.31 -6.86
CA VAL A 13 -9.89 16.25 -5.79
C VAL A 13 -10.36 14.82 -5.52
N ASN A 14 -10.33 13.91 -6.49
CA ASN A 14 -10.76 12.52 -6.31
C ASN A 14 -9.76 11.71 -5.49
N TYR A 15 -8.50 12.16 -5.43
CA TYR A 15 -7.43 11.54 -4.65
C TYR A 15 -7.06 12.33 -3.38
N LEU A 16 -7.91 13.27 -2.96
CA LEU A 16 -7.64 14.19 -1.86
C LEU A 16 -7.39 13.46 -0.53
N GLU A 17 -8.11 12.38 -0.25
CA GLU A 17 -7.92 11.60 0.98
C GLU A 17 -6.56 10.91 1.02
N GLN A 18 -6.09 10.41 -0.13
CA GLN A 18 -4.81 9.74 -0.28
C GLN A 18 -3.68 10.76 -0.17
N LEU A 19 -3.83 11.90 -0.85
CA LEU A 19 -2.91 13.01 -0.75
C LEU A 19 -2.76 13.47 0.71
N GLU A 20 -3.88 13.71 1.40
CA GLU A 20 -3.83 14.15 2.80
C GLU A 20 -3.16 13.09 3.69
N THR A 21 -3.46 11.80 3.49
CA THR A 21 -2.85 10.70 4.25
C THR A 21 -1.33 10.65 4.06
N ALA A 22 -0.86 10.78 2.82
CA ALA A 22 0.56 10.86 2.51
C ALA A 22 1.21 12.09 3.16
N ILE A 23 0.60 13.28 3.07
CA ILE A 23 1.09 14.51 3.73
C ILE A 23 1.16 14.35 5.25
N LYS A 24 0.14 13.75 5.88
CA LYS A 24 0.16 13.45 7.32
C LYS A 24 1.36 12.59 7.69
N SER A 25 1.64 11.54 6.92
CA SER A 25 2.82 10.68 7.14
C SER A 25 4.14 11.46 6.97
N ILE A 26 4.24 12.35 5.98
CA ILE A 26 5.42 13.21 5.75
C ILE A 26 5.68 14.10 6.98
N PHE A 27 4.67 14.86 7.42
CA PHE A 27 4.82 15.82 8.52
C PHE A 27 4.90 15.17 9.90
N TYR A 28 4.41 13.95 10.06
CA TYR A 28 4.61 13.16 11.28
C TYR A 28 6.11 12.96 11.52
N HIS A 29 6.86 12.55 10.50
CA HIS A 29 8.29 12.24 10.63
C HIS A 29 9.21 13.43 10.40
N ASN A 30 8.82 14.38 9.54
CA ASN A 30 9.72 15.41 9.01
C ASN A 30 9.29 16.82 9.44
N ARG A 31 10.29 17.65 9.79
CA ARG A 31 10.17 19.08 10.06
C ARG A 31 10.97 19.88 9.05
N ASN A 32 10.70 21.19 9.02
CA ASN A 32 11.34 22.12 8.07
C ASN A 32 11.10 21.64 6.63
N THR A 33 9.84 21.31 6.33
CA THR A 33 9.43 20.69 5.06
C THR A 33 8.45 21.60 4.33
N LYS A 34 8.76 21.90 3.07
CA LYS A 34 7.87 22.61 2.14
C LYS A 34 7.28 21.61 1.16
N ILE A 35 5.95 21.55 1.09
CA ILE A 35 5.25 20.67 0.14
C ILE A 35 4.53 21.53 -0.90
N TYR A 36 4.84 21.32 -2.17
CA TYR A 36 4.15 21.89 -3.31
C TYR A 36 3.15 20.88 -3.87
N ILE A 37 1.88 21.25 -3.94
CA ILE A 37 0.80 20.41 -4.49
C ILE A 37 0.41 20.94 -5.86
N ILE A 38 0.78 20.19 -6.90
CA ILE A 38 0.41 20.47 -8.28
C ILE A 38 -0.97 19.85 -8.53
N ASN A 39 -1.95 20.68 -8.88
CA ASN A 39 -3.34 20.24 -9.06
C ASN A 39 -4.12 21.22 -9.93
N SER A 40 -5.30 20.83 -10.39
CA SER A 40 -6.22 21.67 -11.17
C SER A 40 -7.47 22.10 -10.38
N ASP A 41 -7.93 21.24 -9.45
CA ASP A 41 -9.31 21.27 -8.96
C ASP A 41 -9.46 21.20 -7.43
N ILE A 42 -8.36 21.09 -6.66
CA ILE A 42 -8.44 20.99 -5.19
C ILE A 42 -8.91 22.34 -4.60
N PRO A 43 -9.96 22.38 -3.78
CA PRO A 43 -10.48 23.63 -3.22
C PRO A 43 -9.47 24.35 -2.30
N GLN A 44 -9.48 25.68 -2.33
CA GLN A 44 -8.62 26.51 -1.49
C GLN A 44 -8.89 26.33 0.02
N GLU A 45 -10.11 25.96 0.40
CA GLU A 45 -10.54 25.74 1.78
C GLU A 45 -9.75 24.60 2.41
N TRP A 46 -9.47 23.54 1.64
CA TRP A 46 -8.62 22.43 2.08
C TRP A 46 -7.19 22.92 2.38
N PHE A 47 -6.60 23.70 1.46
CA PHE A 47 -5.29 24.30 1.70
C PHE A 47 -5.26 25.23 2.92
N ASN A 48 -6.30 26.06 3.08
CA ASN A 48 -6.42 26.98 4.21
C ASN A 48 -6.57 26.22 5.54
N HIS A 49 -7.32 25.11 5.55
CA HIS A 49 -7.42 24.24 6.71
C HIS A 49 -6.04 23.67 7.10
N ILE A 50 -5.28 23.12 6.15
CA ILE A 50 -3.95 22.58 6.44
C ILE A 50 -2.99 23.68 6.90
N ARG A 51 -2.93 24.83 6.21
CA ARG A 51 -2.07 25.96 6.59
C ARG A 51 -2.34 26.44 8.02
N ARG A 52 -3.60 26.48 8.46
CA ARG A 52 -3.96 26.82 9.84
C ARG A 52 -3.36 25.83 10.84
N ASN A 53 -3.44 24.54 10.56
CA ASN A 53 -2.81 23.52 11.41
C ASN A 53 -1.27 23.67 11.46
N LEU A 54 -0.64 24.07 10.36
CA LEU A 54 0.81 24.22 10.25
C LEU A 54 1.37 25.55 10.80
N TYR A 55 0.52 26.50 11.21
CA TYR A 55 0.90 27.89 11.50
C TYR A 55 2.06 28.04 12.51
N LEU A 56 2.13 27.18 13.54
CA LEU A 56 3.19 27.22 14.56
C LEU A 56 4.38 26.30 14.25
N THR A 57 4.50 25.85 13.00
CA THR A 57 5.53 24.88 12.60
C THR A 57 6.39 25.44 11.47
N ASN A 58 7.59 24.90 11.30
CA ASN A 58 8.43 25.19 10.13
C ASN A 58 8.00 24.39 8.88
N ASN A 59 6.79 23.84 8.86
CA ASN A 59 6.25 23.10 7.73
C ASN A 59 5.30 24.01 6.96
N SER A 60 5.26 23.86 5.63
CA SER A 60 4.38 24.67 4.79
C SER A 60 3.85 23.89 3.60
N ILE A 61 2.67 24.29 3.13
CA ILE A 61 2.03 23.74 1.93
C ILE A 61 1.67 24.86 0.94
N PHE A 62 2.03 24.65 -0.33
CA PHE A 62 1.82 25.58 -1.42
C PHE A 62 0.89 24.97 -2.47
N ASP A 63 -0.10 25.76 -2.87
CA ASP A 63 -1.02 25.40 -3.95
C ASP A 63 -0.39 25.82 -5.29
N LYS A 64 -0.18 24.86 -6.19
CA LYS A 64 0.37 25.08 -7.54
C LYS A 64 -0.69 24.68 -8.56
N LYS A 65 -1.59 25.61 -8.86
CA LYS A 65 -2.63 25.43 -9.87
C LYS A 65 -2.05 25.30 -11.27
N ILE A 66 -2.55 24.33 -12.03
CA ILE A 66 -2.25 24.15 -13.45
C ILE A 66 -3.55 24.00 -14.24
N ASP A 67 -3.50 24.40 -15.52
CA ASP A 67 -4.53 24.05 -16.48
C ASP A 67 -4.18 22.69 -17.11
N GLU A 68 -5.06 21.69 -16.96
CA GLU A 68 -4.84 20.35 -17.51
C GLU A 68 -4.85 20.31 -19.04
N SER A 69 -5.30 21.38 -19.71
CA SER A 69 -5.31 21.47 -21.16
C SER A 69 -3.93 21.22 -21.80
N ILE A 70 -2.86 21.49 -21.04
CA ILE A 70 -1.46 21.22 -21.42
C ILE A 70 -1.15 19.73 -21.64
N PHE A 71 -1.99 18.82 -21.12
CA PHE A 71 -1.82 17.37 -21.27
C PHE A 71 -2.66 16.75 -22.39
N LYS A 72 -3.56 17.52 -23.03
CA LYS A 72 -4.49 16.98 -24.05
C LYS A 72 -3.79 16.27 -25.22
N CYS A 73 -2.57 16.68 -25.55
CA CYS A 73 -1.78 16.10 -26.64
C CYS A 73 -0.96 14.87 -26.22
N LEU A 74 -0.98 14.49 -24.94
CA LEU A 74 -0.20 13.37 -24.42
C LEU A 74 -0.97 12.05 -24.52
N ALA A 75 -0.24 10.94 -24.47
CA ALA A 75 -0.84 9.61 -24.44
C ALA A 75 -1.80 9.48 -23.25
N THR A 76 -2.94 8.81 -23.46
CA THR A 76 -3.89 8.60 -22.38
C THR A 76 -3.29 7.63 -21.35
N PRO A 77 -3.24 7.99 -20.06
CA PRO A 77 -2.81 7.08 -19.02
C PRO A 77 -3.78 5.89 -18.87
N TYR A 78 -3.44 4.87 -18.09
CA TYR A 78 -4.39 3.77 -17.81
C TYR A 78 -5.70 4.31 -17.25
N SER A 79 -6.80 3.57 -17.44
CA SER A 79 -8.15 3.99 -17.01
C SER A 79 -8.29 4.34 -15.52
N TYR A 80 -7.38 3.88 -14.68
CA TYR A 80 -7.33 4.17 -13.24
C TYR A 80 -6.32 5.26 -12.85
N VAL A 81 -5.67 5.93 -13.80
CA VAL A 81 -4.64 6.94 -13.59
C VAL A 81 -5.10 8.27 -14.19
N SER A 82 -5.06 9.33 -13.39
CA SER A 82 -5.40 10.70 -13.81
C SER A 82 -4.31 11.30 -14.72
N TYR A 83 -4.67 12.22 -15.61
CA TYR A 83 -3.70 13.02 -16.37
C TYR A 83 -2.75 13.81 -15.45
N MET A 84 -3.14 14.02 -14.18
CA MET A 84 -2.26 14.53 -13.13
C MET A 84 -0.95 13.76 -12.93
N THR A 85 -0.86 12.52 -13.41
CA THR A 85 0.42 11.80 -13.44
C THR A 85 1.51 12.53 -14.24
N TYR A 86 1.14 13.24 -15.32
CA TYR A 86 2.05 14.04 -16.13
C TYR A 86 2.50 15.34 -15.47
N ALA A 87 1.79 15.80 -14.45
CA ALA A 87 2.11 17.05 -13.76
C ALA A 87 3.49 17.00 -13.08
N ARG A 88 4.01 15.80 -12.76
CA ARG A 88 5.38 15.64 -12.25
C ARG A 88 6.45 16.10 -13.26
N LEU A 89 6.17 16.05 -14.56
CA LEU A 89 7.10 16.54 -15.60
C LEU A 89 7.27 18.07 -15.57
N LEU A 90 6.31 18.79 -14.97
CA LEU A 90 6.32 20.25 -14.85
C LEU A 90 7.05 20.75 -13.61
N ILE A 91 7.51 19.86 -12.72
CA ILE A 91 8.22 20.23 -11.47
C ILE A 91 9.32 21.27 -11.72
N PRO A 92 10.19 21.12 -12.75
CA PRO A 92 11.23 22.11 -12.98
C PRO A 92 10.77 23.49 -13.42
N GLN A 93 9.55 23.61 -13.93
CA GLN A 93 8.96 24.88 -14.33
C GLN A 93 8.16 25.52 -13.18
N LEU A 94 7.62 24.72 -12.27
CA LEU A 94 6.69 25.18 -11.22
C LEU A 94 7.36 25.44 -9.86
N ILE A 95 8.49 24.77 -9.60
CA ILE A 95 9.17 24.77 -8.31
C ILE A 95 10.57 25.38 -8.49
N PRO A 96 10.93 26.45 -7.76
CA PRO A 96 12.19 27.16 -7.97
C PRO A 96 13.39 26.50 -7.29
N GLU A 97 13.20 25.65 -6.28
CA GLU A 97 14.33 25.09 -5.52
C GLU A 97 15.12 24.04 -6.31
N ASN A 98 16.44 24.01 -6.11
CA ASN A 98 17.40 23.22 -6.88
C ASN A 98 17.28 21.70 -6.73
N LYS A 99 16.72 21.21 -5.62
CA LYS A 99 16.56 19.79 -5.33
C LYS A 99 15.17 19.55 -4.78
N VAL A 100 14.41 18.67 -5.43
CA VAL A 100 13.00 18.41 -5.10
C VAL A 100 12.78 16.92 -4.98
N LEU A 101 12.15 16.46 -3.89
CA LEU A 101 11.67 15.09 -3.78
C LEU A 101 10.24 15.01 -4.29
N TYR A 102 10.01 14.34 -5.40
CA TYR A 102 8.66 14.00 -5.84
C TYR A 102 8.15 12.74 -5.14
N LEU A 103 6.88 12.76 -4.72
CA LEU A 103 6.16 11.63 -4.14
C LEU A 103 4.77 11.49 -4.78
N ASP A 104 4.40 10.27 -5.17
CA ASP A 104 3.01 9.92 -5.49
C ASP A 104 2.12 10.05 -4.22
N SER A 105 0.80 10.11 -4.42
CA SER A 105 -0.17 10.23 -3.32
C SER A 105 -0.51 8.91 -2.62
N ASP A 106 -0.10 7.76 -3.18
CA ASP A 106 -0.35 6.41 -2.67
C ASP A 106 0.85 5.83 -1.89
N ILE A 107 1.48 6.69 -1.10
CA ILE A 107 2.66 6.38 -0.28
C ILE A 107 2.43 6.70 1.20
N ILE A 108 3.22 6.05 2.04
CA ILE A 108 3.43 6.43 3.43
C ILE A 108 4.91 6.68 3.65
N VAL A 109 5.25 7.89 4.10
CA VAL A 109 6.57 8.17 4.69
C VAL A 109 6.55 7.61 6.10
N ASN A 110 7.42 6.64 6.35
CA ASN A 110 7.44 5.86 7.58
C ASN A 110 8.64 6.19 8.48
N ASP A 111 9.47 7.17 8.10
CA ASP A 111 10.61 7.64 8.88
C ASP A 111 11.11 9.01 8.38
N LYS A 112 12.13 9.56 9.05
CA LYS A 112 12.87 10.74 8.63
C LYS A 112 13.52 10.56 7.25
N LEU A 113 13.48 11.62 6.45
CA LEU A 113 13.99 11.65 5.08
C LEU A 113 15.32 12.42 4.93
N ASP A 114 15.95 12.85 6.02
CA ASP A 114 17.20 13.64 6.00
C ASP A 114 18.28 12.97 5.14
N SER A 115 18.49 11.66 5.32
CA SER A 115 19.47 10.89 4.54
C SER A 115 19.15 10.84 3.04
N LEU A 116 17.87 10.87 2.65
CA LEU A 116 17.47 10.90 1.25
C LEU A 116 17.80 12.27 0.62
N PHE A 117 17.47 13.36 1.31
CA PHE A 117 17.76 14.72 0.83
C PHE A 117 19.27 15.02 0.74
N ASN A 118 20.07 14.39 1.59
CA ASN A 118 21.53 14.53 1.62
C ASN A 118 22.26 13.76 0.51
N ILE A 119 21.56 12.92 -0.28
CA ILE A 119 22.19 12.23 -1.40
C ILE A 119 22.69 13.26 -2.44
N PRO A 120 23.98 13.23 -2.82
CA PRO A 120 24.51 14.07 -3.89
C PRO A 120 24.07 13.53 -5.24
N LEU A 121 23.27 14.32 -5.98
CA LEU A 121 22.77 13.94 -7.31
C LEU A 121 23.82 14.09 -8.41
N LYS A 122 24.85 14.92 -8.19
CA LYS A 122 25.87 15.25 -9.18
C LYS A 122 25.24 15.66 -10.52
N ASP A 123 25.57 14.95 -11.58
CA ASP A 123 25.18 15.08 -12.98
C ASP A 123 23.93 14.25 -13.35
N HIS A 124 23.34 13.53 -12.38
CA HIS A 124 22.09 12.81 -12.58
C HIS A 124 20.88 13.75 -12.46
N TYR A 125 19.99 13.74 -13.47
CA TYR A 125 18.73 14.50 -13.45
C TYR A 125 17.75 13.98 -12.41
N VAL A 126 17.74 12.67 -12.19
CA VAL A 126 16.83 11.98 -11.27
C VAL A 126 17.56 10.89 -10.51
N ALA A 127 17.22 10.72 -9.24
CA ALA A 127 17.49 9.51 -8.49
C ALA A 127 16.18 8.80 -8.14
N ALA A 128 16.11 7.50 -8.40
CA ALA A 128 14.91 6.69 -8.22
C ALA A 128 15.27 5.24 -7.91
N THR A 129 14.32 4.45 -7.43
CA THR A 129 14.55 3.03 -7.20
C THR A 129 14.27 2.22 -8.46
N PRO A 130 15.04 1.16 -8.76
CA PRO A 130 14.75 0.26 -9.87
C PRO A 130 13.32 -0.30 -9.82
N ASP A 131 12.69 -0.51 -10.95
CA ASP A 131 11.41 -1.20 -11.10
C ASP A 131 11.66 -2.50 -11.87
N PRO A 132 11.25 -3.69 -11.36
CA PRO A 132 11.53 -4.96 -12.01
C PRO A 132 10.98 -5.08 -13.43
N LEU A 133 9.99 -4.25 -13.79
CA LEU A 133 9.31 -4.31 -15.07
C LEU A 133 9.69 -3.15 -16.01
N ARG A 134 10.17 -2.02 -15.48
CA ARG A 134 10.09 -0.72 -16.20
C ARG A 134 11.29 0.21 -16.00
N GLY A 135 12.46 -0.30 -15.64
CA GLY A 135 13.66 0.51 -15.41
C GLY A 135 13.70 1.05 -13.98
N PHE A 136 13.11 2.22 -13.74
CA PHE A 136 12.87 2.79 -12.41
C PHE A 136 11.41 3.18 -12.20
N ASN A 137 10.97 3.17 -10.94
CA ASN A 137 9.62 3.59 -10.56
C ASN A 137 9.57 5.11 -10.40
N ALA A 138 8.57 5.76 -11.01
CA ALA A 138 8.45 7.22 -11.02
C ALA A 138 7.75 7.81 -9.78
N GLY A 139 7.21 6.96 -8.89
CA GLY A 139 6.44 7.42 -7.73
C GLY A 139 7.25 7.97 -6.57
N VAL A 140 8.57 7.74 -6.57
CA VAL A 140 9.51 8.44 -5.70
C VAL A 140 10.74 8.82 -6.49
N MET A 141 10.97 10.12 -6.67
CA MET A 141 12.11 10.65 -7.41
C MET A 141 12.75 11.82 -6.69
N LEU A 142 14.05 11.74 -6.44
CA LEU A 142 14.83 12.91 -6.05
C LEU A 142 15.33 13.60 -7.32
N ILE A 143 14.78 14.77 -7.60
CA ILE A 143 14.95 15.51 -8.85
C ILE A 143 16.03 16.57 -8.67
N ASN A 144 17.00 16.57 -9.59
CA ASN A 144 18.01 17.60 -9.71
C ASN A 144 17.46 18.77 -10.52
N ASN A 145 16.65 19.58 -9.87
CA ASN A 145 15.94 20.67 -10.51
C ASN A 145 16.88 21.71 -11.11
N GLN A 146 18.03 21.92 -10.46
CA GLN A 146 19.08 22.80 -10.97
C GLN A 146 19.56 22.37 -12.36
N LEU A 147 19.76 21.08 -12.62
CA LEU A 147 20.15 20.61 -13.97
C LEU A 147 19.07 20.87 -15.01
N PHE A 148 17.80 20.69 -14.64
CA PHE A 148 16.68 21.02 -15.54
C PHE A 148 16.61 22.53 -15.83
N HIS A 149 16.88 23.39 -14.84
CA HIS A 149 16.94 24.85 -15.06
C HIS A 149 18.05 25.26 -16.04
N HIS A 150 19.21 24.61 -15.97
CA HIS A 150 20.28 24.82 -16.95
C HIS A 150 19.99 24.19 -18.32
N ASN A 151 19.09 23.20 -18.38
CA ASN A 151 18.78 22.44 -19.58
C ASN A 151 17.26 22.34 -19.82
N PRO A 152 16.56 23.47 -20.03
CA PRO A 152 15.09 23.48 -20.12
C PRO A 152 14.53 22.66 -21.30
N HIS A 153 15.36 22.39 -22.32
CA HIS A 153 15.02 21.50 -23.43
C HIS A 153 14.73 20.06 -22.98
N LYS A 154 15.23 19.61 -21.82
CA LYS A 154 14.95 18.27 -21.27
C LYS A 154 13.50 18.07 -20.89
N VAL A 155 12.83 19.11 -20.39
CA VAL A 155 11.37 19.06 -20.15
C VAL A 155 10.64 18.90 -21.48
N LYS A 156 11.03 19.65 -22.52
CA LYS A 156 10.45 19.48 -23.87
C LYS A 156 10.67 18.07 -24.42
N GLN A 157 11.85 17.49 -24.22
CA GLN A 157 12.16 16.11 -24.60
C GLN A 157 11.19 15.11 -23.93
N LEU A 158 10.96 15.24 -22.61
CA LEU A 158 10.00 14.40 -21.88
C LEU A 158 8.58 14.53 -22.44
N PHE A 159 8.13 15.75 -22.73
CA PHE A 159 6.81 16.00 -23.33
C PHE A 159 6.68 15.38 -24.72
N ASN A 160 7.69 15.52 -25.57
CA ASN A 160 7.70 14.93 -26.92
C ASN A 160 7.60 13.40 -26.87
N VAL A 161 8.35 12.75 -25.98
CA VAL A 161 8.26 11.28 -25.79
C VAL A 161 6.88 10.88 -25.26
N SER A 162 6.28 11.71 -24.41
CA SER A 162 4.95 11.47 -23.82
C SER A 162 3.79 11.56 -24.82
N GLN A 163 4.01 12.11 -26.02
CA GLN A 163 3.01 12.15 -27.09
C GLN A 163 2.85 10.80 -27.81
N ASN A 164 3.84 9.91 -27.71
CA ASN A 164 3.76 8.61 -28.36
C ASN A 164 2.74 7.71 -27.63
N LYS A 165 1.62 7.41 -28.31
CA LYS A 165 0.50 6.61 -27.78
C LYS A 165 0.84 5.13 -27.57
N GLU A 166 1.95 4.63 -28.11
CA GLU A 166 2.42 3.26 -27.85
C GLU A 166 3.03 3.11 -26.43
N ASN A 167 3.28 4.22 -25.74
CA ASN A 167 3.85 4.21 -24.40
C ASN A 167 2.79 3.84 -23.34
N ALA A 168 2.74 2.55 -22.99
CA ALA A 168 1.71 1.98 -22.12
C ALA A 168 1.57 2.63 -20.73
N GLN A 169 2.61 3.24 -20.16
CA GLN A 169 2.58 3.87 -18.82
C GLN A 169 2.84 5.39 -18.85
N ALA A 170 2.45 6.05 -19.94
CA ALA A 170 2.39 7.51 -20.00
C ALA A 170 3.71 8.19 -19.58
N ASP A 171 3.74 8.82 -18.39
CA ASP A 171 4.84 9.62 -17.86
C ASP A 171 6.04 8.77 -17.39
N GLN A 172 5.81 7.63 -16.71
CA GLN A 172 6.90 6.77 -16.23
C GLN A 172 7.69 6.20 -17.41
N THR A 173 7.02 5.86 -18.51
CA THR A 173 7.69 5.42 -19.74
C THR A 173 8.56 6.53 -20.32
N ALA A 174 8.06 7.77 -20.40
CA ALA A 174 8.84 8.89 -20.91
C ALA A 174 10.08 9.17 -20.06
N LEU A 175 9.93 9.13 -18.73
CA LEU A 175 11.04 9.29 -17.78
C LEU A 175 12.12 8.20 -17.95
N ASN A 176 11.71 6.95 -18.14
CA ASN A 176 12.64 5.84 -18.35
C ASN A 176 13.30 5.86 -19.75
N ILE A 177 12.60 6.30 -20.80
CA ILE A 177 13.21 6.50 -22.13
C ILE A 177 14.30 7.57 -22.07
N VAL A 178 14.07 8.68 -21.35
CA VAL A 178 15.01 9.80 -21.31
C VAL A 178 16.15 9.60 -20.31
N PHE A 179 15.89 8.96 -19.16
CA PHE A 179 16.83 8.86 -18.04
C PHE A 179 17.13 7.43 -17.55
N GLY A 180 16.55 6.40 -18.15
CA GLY A 180 16.64 5.01 -17.67
C GLY A 180 18.08 4.47 -17.56
N ASP A 181 18.99 4.95 -18.42
CA ASP A 181 20.39 4.55 -18.39
C ASP A 181 21.28 5.45 -17.51
N THR A 182 20.76 6.61 -17.09
CA THR A 182 21.55 7.66 -16.44
C THR A 182 21.00 8.10 -15.08
N TYR A 183 19.97 7.45 -14.55
CA TYR A 183 19.46 7.78 -13.22
C TYR A 183 20.37 7.26 -12.09
N LEU A 184 20.38 7.98 -10.98
CA LEU A 184 21.05 7.52 -9.76
C LEU A 184 20.15 6.50 -9.05
N LYS A 185 20.65 5.27 -8.88
CA LYS A 185 19.88 4.19 -8.23
C LYS A 185 19.77 4.43 -6.72
N LEU A 186 18.55 4.58 -6.23
CA LEU A 186 18.24 4.66 -4.81
C LEU A 186 18.04 3.27 -4.19
N SER A 187 18.32 3.15 -2.90
CA SER A 187 17.97 1.97 -2.11
C SER A 187 16.44 1.76 -2.07
N ASN A 188 16.01 0.51 -2.06
CA ASN A 188 14.60 0.11 -2.00
C ASN A 188 13.87 0.61 -0.76
N GLN A 189 14.60 0.96 0.31
CA GLN A 189 13.99 1.56 1.50
C GLN A 189 13.30 2.90 1.20
N TYR A 190 13.73 3.62 0.17
CA TYR A 190 13.16 4.92 -0.21
C TYR A 190 11.99 4.80 -1.18
N ASN A 191 11.67 3.61 -1.67
CA ASN A 191 10.47 3.33 -2.46
C ASN A 191 10.16 1.83 -2.36
N TYR A 192 9.63 1.46 -1.20
CA TYR A 192 9.31 0.08 -0.86
C TYR A 192 7.96 -0.27 -1.49
N MET A 193 8.00 -0.68 -2.76
CA MET A 193 6.84 -1.03 -3.57
C MET A 193 6.18 -2.32 -3.09
N ILE A 194 5.32 -2.23 -2.07
CA ILE A 194 4.77 -3.37 -1.36
C ILE A 194 3.67 -4.11 -2.14
N SER A 195 2.92 -3.38 -2.96
CA SER A 195 1.79 -3.93 -3.73
C SER A 195 2.22 -4.67 -5.00
N GLY A 196 3.51 -4.63 -5.36
CA GLY A 196 4.05 -5.36 -6.52
C GLY A 196 3.92 -6.87 -6.40
N GLU A 197 3.92 -7.40 -5.16
CA GLU A 197 3.85 -8.84 -4.91
C GLU A 197 2.59 -9.47 -5.50
N GLN A 198 1.41 -8.86 -5.28
CA GLN A 198 0.14 -9.42 -5.74
C GLN A 198 0.14 -9.56 -7.27
N TYR A 199 0.51 -8.48 -7.99
CA TYR A 199 0.54 -8.51 -9.46
C TYR A 199 1.55 -9.53 -10.00
N LEU A 200 2.74 -9.60 -9.40
CA LEU A 200 3.78 -10.54 -9.84
C LEU A 200 3.42 -12.00 -9.53
N THR A 201 2.72 -12.28 -8.42
CA THR A 201 2.22 -13.61 -8.07
C THR A 201 1.36 -14.23 -9.16
N TYR A 202 0.52 -13.42 -9.82
CA TYR A 202 -0.42 -13.92 -10.82
C TYR A 202 0.11 -13.86 -12.26
N ASN A 203 1.16 -13.07 -12.54
CA ASN A 203 1.60 -12.80 -13.92
C ASN A 203 3.05 -13.19 -14.23
N TYR A 204 3.97 -13.21 -13.24
CA TYR A 204 5.41 -13.37 -13.50
C TYR A 204 6.14 -14.08 -12.34
N LYS A 205 6.12 -15.42 -12.33
CA LYS A 205 6.69 -16.23 -11.24
C LYS A 205 8.16 -15.93 -10.92
N ASP A 206 9.03 -15.83 -11.94
CA ASP A 206 10.46 -15.57 -11.74
C ASP A 206 10.73 -14.16 -11.19
N LEU A 207 9.95 -13.18 -11.64
CA LEU A 207 10.06 -11.80 -11.14
C LEU A 207 9.50 -11.67 -9.72
N ARG A 208 8.52 -12.49 -9.36
CA ARG A 208 7.97 -12.56 -8.00
C ARG A 208 9.05 -12.92 -6.99
N GLU A 209 9.83 -13.98 -7.23
CA GLU A 209 10.88 -14.41 -6.30
C GLU A 209 11.93 -13.31 -6.09
N LYS A 210 12.38 -12.69 -7.19
CA LYS A 210 13.29 -11.53 -7.12
C LYS A 210 12.69 -10.36 -6.35
N HIS A 211 11.39 -10.09 -6.54
CA HIS A 211 10.69 -9.03 -5.83
C HIS A 211 10.55 -9.32 -4.33
N VAL A 212 10.21 -10.55 -3.95
CA VAL A 212 10.12 -10.96 -2.53
C VAL A 212 11.48 -10.84 -1.85
N VAL A 213 12.56 -11.33 -2.47
CA VAL A 213 13.92 -11.17 -1.95
C VAL A 213 14.28 -9.69 -1.79
N ARG A 214 13.96 -8.88 -2.80
CA ARG A 214 14.19 -7.43 -2.78
C ARG A 214 13.47 -6.75 -1.60
N LEU A 215 12.23 -7.12 -1.32
CA LEU A 215 11.46 -6.59 -0.21
C LEU A 215 12.01 -7.08 1.15
N ASN A 216 12.28 -8.38 1.28
CA ASN A 216 12.80 -8.97 2.53
C ASN A 216 14.18 -8.41 2.94
N ASN A 217 14.96 -7.92 1.98
CA ASN A 217 16.25 -7.25 2.26
C ASN A 217 16.10 -5.84 2.85
N VAL A 218 14.88 -5.29 2.94
CA VAL A 218 14.60 -4.00 3.56
C VAL A 218 13.98 -4.22 4.93
N THR A 219 14.74 -3.94 5.98
CA THR A 219 14.26 -4.10 7.38
C THR A 219 13.51 -2.88 7.89
N ASN A 220 13.82 -1.68 7.39
CA ASN A 220 13.15 -0.43 7.76
C ASN A 220 12.80 0.39 6.50
N PRO A 221 11.63 0.17 5.88
CA PRO A 221 11.21 0.98 4.74
C PRO A 221 10.93 2.41 5.21
N LYS A 222 11.62 3.37 4.60
CA LYS A 222 11.46 4.82 4.85
C LYS A 222 10.26 5.39 4.12
N ILE A 223 9.95 4.84 2.94
CA ILE A 223 8.77 5.18 2.16
C ILE A 223 8.14 3.88 1.66
N ILE A 224 6.92 3.61 2.10
CA ILE A 224 6.09 2.47 1.67
C ILE A 224 5.23 2.95 0.52
N HIS A 225 5.27 2.27 -0.62
CA HIS A 225 4.56 2.68 -1.82
C HIS A 225 3.56 1.59 -2.23
N TYR A 226 2.26 1.92 -2.19
CA TYR A 226 1.17 1.02 -2.55
C TYR A 226 0.88 1.08 -4.06
N ALA A 227 1.94 0.88 -4.86
CA ALA A 227 1.91 0.98 -6.31
C ALA A 227 0.96 -0.04 -6.97
N GLY A 228 0.29 0.34 -8.06
CA GLY A 228 -0.61 -0.58 -8.78
C GLY A 228 -2.03 -0.64 -8.20
N GLY A 229 -2.75 -1.74 -8.44
CA GLY A 229 -4.21 -1.82 -8.22
C GLY A 229 -4.68 -2.21 -6.82
N ASP A 230 -3.86 -2.90 -6.02
CA ASP A 230 -4.23 -3.31 -4.65
C ASP A 230 -3.97 -2.19 -3.66
N LYS A 231 -5.00 -1.36 -3.46
CA LYS A 231 -4.92 -0.20 -2.59
C LYS A 231 -5.37 -0.53 -1.16
N PRO A 232 -4.68 -0.02 -0.13
CA PRO A 232 -5.01 -0.30 1.26
C PRO A 232 -6.32 0.37 1.72
N TRP A 233 -6.87 1.32 0.95
CA TRP A 233 -8.19 1.92 1.20
C TRP A 233 -9.33 1.26 0.42
N SER A 234 -9.05 0.30 -0.48
CA SER A 234 -10.10 -0.50 -1.13
C SER A 234 -10.89 -1.31 -0.10
N LEU A 235 -12.15 -1.64 -0.39
CA LEU A 235 -13.03 -2.44 0.48
C LEU A 235 -12.34 -3.71 1.01
N THR A 236 -11.65 -4.41 0.11
CA THR A 236 -10.74 -5.51 0.44
C THR A 236 -9.38 -5.24 -0.17
N SER A 237 -8.30 -5.65 0.52
CA SER A 237 -6.96 -5.68 -0.08
C SER A 237 -6.25 -6.98 0.30
N GLY A 238 -5.57 -7.58 -0.68
CA GLY A 238 -4.85 -8.84 -0.51
C GLY A 238 -3.39 -8.65 -0.07
N GLY A 239 -2.88 -7.43 -0.15
CA GLY A 239 -1.48 -7.08 0.10
C GLY A 239 -1.12 -6.84 1.56
N LEU A 240 0.18 -6.60 1.77
CA LEU A 240 0.79 -6.37 3.08
C LEU A 240 0.62 -4.91 3.54
N MET A 241 0.89 -4.67 4.83
CA MET A 241 0.98 -3.32 5.42
C MET A 241 -0.27 -2.43 5.28
N ARG A 242 -1.46 -3.00 5.06
CA ARG A 242 -2.74 -2.25 5.02
C ARG A 242 -2.96 -1.38 6.26
N ASP A 243 -2.63 -1.90 7.44
CA ASP A 243 -2.92 -1.22 8.71
C ASP A 243 -2.16 0.09 8.86
N ILE A 244 -0.93 0.16 8.35
CA ILE A 244 -0.09 1.37 8.41
C ILE A 244 -0.75 2.53 7.68
N TRP A 245 -1.36 2.29 6.51
CA TRP A 245 -2.11 3.31 5.79
C TRP A 245 -3.22 3.92 6.67
N TRP A 246 -4.04 3.06 7.28
CA TRP A 246 -5.15 3.49 8.14
C TRP A 246 -4.67 4.17 9.43
N GLN A 247 -3.50 3.79 9.95
CA GLN A 247 -2.91 4.46 11.11
C GLN A 247 -2.66 5.94 10.81
N TYR A 248 -2.03 6.28 9.69
CA TYR A 248 -1.79 7.67 9.32
C TYR A 248 -3.04 8.39 8.84
N ARG A 249 -3.93 7.72 8.10
CA ARG A 249 -5.24 8.30 7.70
C ARG A 249 -5.95 8.83 8.94
N ASN A 250 -6.10 7.97 9.95
CA ASN A 250 -6.95 8.24 11.11
C ASN A 250 -6.38 9.28 12.09
N LEU A 251 -5.15 9.76 11.88
CA LEU A 251 -4.60 10.83 12.70
C LEU A 251 -5.30 12.16 12.42
N SER A 252 -5.62 12.87 13.51
CA SER A 252 -5.86 14.32 13.45
C SER A 252 -4.56 15.07 13.16
N TRP A 253 -4.66 16.28 12.62
CA TRP A 253 -3.50 17.15 12.42
C TRP A 253 -2.74 17.43 13.71
N GLU A 254 -3.44 17.58 14.82
CA GLU A 254 -2.84 17.71 16.15
C GLU A 254 -1.97 16.50 16.52
N ASN A 255 -2.48 15.28 16.31
CA ASN A 255 -1.73 14.05 16.59
C ASN A 255 -0.53 13.88 15.65
N VAL A 256 -0.65 14.32 14.39
CA VAL A 256 0.47 14.35 13.43
C VAL A 256 1.58 15.27 13.94
N LEU A 257 1.21 16.49 14.33
CA LEU A 257 2.18 17.52 14.72
C LEU A 257 2.76 17.31 16.11
N SER A 258 2.06 16.59 17.00
CA SER A 258 2.59 16.17 18.31
C SER A 258 3.32 14.82 18.27
N ARG A 259 3.30 14.11 17.12
CA ARG A 259 3.87 12.76 16.94
C ARG A 259 3.30 11.75 17.95
N ARG A 260 1.99 11.80 18.14
CA ARG A 260 1.30 10.83 18.99
C ARG A 260 1.54 9.41 18.48
N LEU A 261 1.71 8.47 19.41
CA LEU A 261 1.86 7.05 19.10
C LEU A 261 0.79 6.57 18.10
N LEU A 262 1.22 5.81 17.09
CA LEU A 262 0.33 5.19 16.11
C LEU A 262 -0.43 4.03 16.76
N GLU A 263 -1.71 4.25 17.03
CA GLU A 263 -2.58 3.25 17.63
C GLU A 263 -2.90 2.11 16.65
N PRO A 264 -3.17 0.89 17.15
CA PRO A 264 -3.70 -0.18 16.32
C PRO A 264 -5.05 0.23 15.71
N VAL A 265 -5.21 0.02 14.39
CA VAL A 265 -6.48 0.31 13.68
C VAL A 265 -7.54 -0.77 13.87
N ARG A 266 -7.15 -1.91 14.44
CA ARG A 266 -8.02 -3.08 14.65
C ARG A 266 -8.21 -3.31 16.15
N PRO A 267 -9.40 -3.77 16.58
CA PRO A 267 -9.61 -4.21 17.96
C PRO A 267 -8.62 -5.31 18.36
N LYS A 268 -8.29 -5.36 19.66
CA LYS A 268 -7.58 -6.49 20.23
C LYS A 268 -8.42 -7.76 20.09
N SER A 269 -7.76 -8.88 19.82
CA SER A 269 -8.38 -10.19 19.60
C SER A 269 -7.82 -11.18 20.62
N LYS A 270 -8.67 -12.05 21.19
CA LYS A 270 -8.23 -13.15 22.06
C LYS A 270 -7.52 -14.27 21.30
N GLY A 271 -7.80 -14.38 20.01
CA GLY A 271 -7.13 -15.27 19.07
C GLY A 271 -7.54 -14.95 17.63
N GLU A 272 -6.76 -15.41 16.65
CA GLU A 272 -7.01 -15.21 15.24
C GLU A 272 -7.14 -16.54 14.50
N PHE A 273 -8.23 -16.69 13.76
CA PHE A 273 -8.54 -17.87 12.98
C PHE A 273 -8.24 -17.62 11.52
N PHE A 274 -7.76 -18.66 10.84
CA PHE A 274 -7.54 -18.63 9.40
C PHE A 274 -8.48 -19.59 8.68
N THR A 275 -9.10 -19.12 7.60
CA THR A 275 -9.81 -19.95 6.64
C THR A 275 -9.33 -19.57 5.25
N PHE A 276 -9.02 -20.58 4.44
CA PHE A 276 -8.70 -20.39 3.04
C PHE A 276 -9.75 -21.07 2.18
N THR A 277 -10.30 -20.36 1.19
CA THR A 277 -11.42 -20.89 0.41
C THR A 277 -11.35 -20.52 -1.08
N PRO A 278 -11.59 -21.50 -1.98
CA PRO A 278 -11.84 -21.23 -3.40
C PRO A 278 -13.31 -20.87 -3.69
N THR A 279 -14.23 -21.08 -2.73
CA THR A 279 -15.67 -20.81 -2.87
C THR A 279 -16.17 -19.84 -1.81
N ASP A 280 -17.40 -19.35 -1.95
CA ASP A 280 -18.08 -18.53 -0.94
C ASP A 280 -18.90 -19.35 0.07
N ASP A 281 -18.68 -20.66 0.09
CA ASP A 281 -19.42 -21.58 0.92
C ASP A 281 -18.57 -22.07 2.09
N LEU A 282 -18.81 -21.42 3.24
CA LEU A 282 -18.14 -21.69 4.51
C LEU A 282 -19.19 -22.17 5.52
N PHE A 283 -19.07 -23.44 5.90
CA PHE A 283 -20.04 -24.11 6.75
C PHE A 283 -20.14 -23.44 8.12
N ASN A 284 -21.36 -23.09 8.55
CA ASN A 284 -21.66 -22.43 9.83
C ASN A 284 -20.92 -21.11 10.16
N ILE A 285 -20.24 -20.47 9.19
CA ILE A 285 -19.37 -19.30 9.43
C ILE A 285 -20.08 -18.15 10.16
N LYS A 286 -21.30 -17.80 9.76
CA LYS A 286 -22.06 -16.69 10.38
C LYS A 286 -22.39 -16.96 11.85
N SER A 287 -22.69 -18.22 12.19
CA SER A 287 -22.99 -18.61 13.57
C SER A 287 -21.73 -18.54 14.45
N LEU A 288 -20.60 -19.03 13.93
CA LEU A 288 -19.30 -18.94 14.61
C LEU A 288 -18.88 -17.49 14.85
N ILE A 289 -18.97 -16.63 13.84
CA ILE A 289 -18.62 -15.20 13.95
C ILE A 289 -19.40 -14.52 15.07
N LYS A 290 -20.72 -14.77 15.14
CA LYS A 290 -21.61 -14.17 16.15
C LYS A 290 -21.35 -14.68 17.57
N GLN A 291 -20.98 -15.96 17.72
CA GLN A 291 -20.72 -16.57 19.02
C GLN A 291 -19.29 -16.34 19.52
N LEU A 292 -18.38 -15.86 18.67
CA LEU A 292 -16.97 -15.59 18.99
C LEU A 292 -16.58 -14.14 18.66
N PRO A 293 -17.27 -13.12 19.23
CA PRO A 293 -17.04 -11.71 18.88
C PRO A 293 -15.65 -11.19 19.31
N GLU A 294 -15.01 -11.84 20.29
CA GLU A 294 -13.67 -11.48 20.78
C GLU A 294 -12.52 -12.11 19.96
N TYR A 295 -12.85 -12.92 18.94
CA TYR A 295 -11.89 -13.60 18.07
C TYR A 295 -12.00 -13.12 16.64
N THR A 296 -10.87 -13.03 15.95
CA THR A 296 -10.86 -12.57 14.56
C THR A 296 -10.91 -13.74 13.59
N PHE A 297 -11.81 -13.66 12.60
CA PHE A 297 -11.86 -14.53 11.43
C PHE A 297 -11.10 -13.89 10.25
N ASN A 298 -9.96 -14.46 9.87
CA ASN A 298 -9.21 -14.10 8.67
C ASN A 298 -9.57 -15.07 7.53
N ILE A 299 -10.34 -14.60 6.56
CA ILE A 299 -10.80 -15.41 5.41
C ILE A 299 -10.04 -14.93 4.17
N ALA A 300 -9.35 -15.84 3.49
CA ALA A 300 -8.52 -15.53 2.32
C ALA A 300 -8.90 -16.37 1.10
N ALA A 301 -8.72 -15.79 -0.09
CA ALA A 301 -8.97 -16.44 -1.37
C ALA A 301 -7.99 -15.94 -2.43
N TRP A 302 -7.57 -16.82 -3.36
CA TRP A 302 -6.76 -16.43 -4.52
C TRP A 302 -7.54 -15.61 -5.55
N VAL A 303 -8.87 -15.68 -5.49
CA VAL A 303 -9.79 -15.08 -6.46
C VAL A 303 -10.59 -13.93 -5.85
N PRO A 304 -11.29 -13.11 -6.66
CA PRO A 304 -12.30 -12.20 -6.14
C PRO A 304 -13.32 -12.90 -5.25
N MET A 305 -13.66 -12.26 -4.13
CA MET A 305 -14.72 -12.74 -3.25
C MET A 305 -16.10 -12.29 -3.76
N SER A 306 -17.09 -13.18 -3.63
CA SER A 306 -18.48 -12.87 -3.96
C SER A 306 -19.12 -11.93 -2.94
N SER A 307 -20.30 -11.37 -3.28
CA SER A 307 -21.09 -10.56 -2.36
C SER A 307 -21.45 -11.30 -1.06
N LYS A 308 -21.59 -12.63 -1.10
CA LYS A 308 -21.87 -13.46 0.09
C LYS A 308 -20.73 -13.37 1.10
N LEU A 309 -19.48 -13.54 0.68
CA LEU A 309 -18.33 -13.35 1.57
C LEU A 309 -18.17 -11.89 1.96
N ILE A 310 -18.27 -10.94 1.01
CA ILE A 310 -18.15 -9.50 1.28
C ILE A 310 -19.14 -9.04 2.36
N SER A 311 -20.36 -9.59 2.39
CA SER A 311 -21.36 -9.26 3.41
C SER A 311 -20.89 -9.54 4.84
N LEU A 312 -19.93 -10.45 5.04
CA LEU A 312 -19.36 -10.74 6.36
C LEU A 312 -18.55 -9.58 6.93
N LEU A 313 -18.16 -8.58 6.13
CA LEU A 313 -17.53 -7.35 6.63
C LEU A 313 -18.48 -6.51 7.51
N GLU A 314 -19.76 -6.85 7.59
CA GLU A 314 -20.67 -6.28 8.60
C GLU A 314 -20.21 -6.57 10.04
N TYR A 315 -19.45 -7.65 10.24
CA TYR A 315 -18.96 -8.05 11.55
C TYR A 315 -17.55 -7.48 11.79
N PRO A 316 -17.32 -6.74 12.90
CA PRO A 316 -16.04 -6.07 13.18
C PRO A 316 -14.87 -7.04 13.41
N ASN A 317 -15.17 -8.31 13.67
CA ASN A 317 -14.22 -9.37 13.90
C ASN A 317 -13.93 -10.22 12.64
N VAL A 318 -14.39 -9.79 11.46
CA VAL A 318 -14.09 -10.46 10.17
C VAL A 318 -13.11 -9.66 9.34
N ARG A 319 -12.22 -10.37 8.65
CA ARG A 319 -11.23 -9.80 7.73
C ARG A 319 -11.20 -10.61 6.45
N LEU A 320 -11.39 -9.95 5.32
CA LEU A 320 -11.40 -10.58 4.01
C LEU A 320 -10.16 -10.20 3.21
N TYR A 321 -9.48 -11.21 2.68
CA TYR A 321 -8.30 -11.08 1.83
C TYR A 321 -8.62 -11.64 0.43
N SER A 322 -9.26 -10.80 -0.39
CA SER A 322 -9.55 -11.07 -1.80
C SER A 322 -8.29 -10.97 -2.63
N ARG A 323 -8.09 -11.87 -3.61
CA ARG A 323 -6.88 -11.94 -4.45
C ARG A 323 -5.58 -11.89 -3.61
N VAL A 324 -5.53 -12.65 -2.53
CA VAL A 324 -4.44 -12.55 -1.55
C VAL A 324 -3.05 -12.84 -2.15
N SER A 325 -2.01 -12.11 -1.74
CA SER A 325 -0.63 -12.43 -2.14
C SER A 325 -0.09 -13.65 -1.37
N GLU A 326 0.91 -14.34 -1.93
CA GLU A 326 1.49 -15.50 -1.25
C GLU A 326 2.20 -15.12 0.05
N GLY A 327 2.96 -14.01 0.08
CA GLY A 327 3.58 -13.49 1.30
C GLY A 327 2.56 -13.13 2.36
N ARG A 328 1.39 -12.57 1.98
CA ARG A 328 0.29 -12.34 2.92
C ARG A 328 -0.27 -13.64 3.47
N VAL A 329 -0.45 -14.67 2.64
CA VAL A 329 -0.87 -16.00 3.11
C VAL A 329 0.14 -16.59 4.09
N GLN A 330 1.44 -16.53 3.78
CA GLN A 330 2.49 -17.01 4.68
C GLN A 330 2.46 -16.25 6.03
N GLN A 331 2.25 -14.94 6.00
CA GLN A 331 2.06 -14.13 7.22
C GLN A 331 0.83 -14.58 8.01
N LEU A 332 -0.30 -14.82 7.35
CA LEU A 332 -1.54 -15.27 8.01
C LEU A 332 -1.38 -16.66 8.62
N VAL A 333 -0.75 -17.61 7.93
CA VAL A 333 -0.46 -18.96 8.46
C VAL A 333 0.43 -18.89 9.72
N ARG A 334 1.45 -18.04 9.70
CA ARG A 334 2.34 -17.84 10.86
C ARG A 334 1.65 -17.13 12.02
N LYS A 335 0.81 -16.13 11.72
CA LYS A 335 0.15 -15.27 12.71
C LYS A 335 -1.08 -15.91 13.36
N CYS A 336 -1.94 -16.56 12.59
CA CYS A 336 -3.21 -17.08 13.10
C CYS A 336 -2.99 -18.28 14.00
N ASP A 337 -3.77 -18.39 15.05
CA ASP A 337 -3.61 -19.38 16.11
C ASP A 337 -4.29 -20.71 15.80
N LEU A 338 -5.33 -20.68 14.96
CA LEU A 338 -6.16 -21.84 14.63
C LEU A 338 -6.57 -21.81 13.16
N TYR A 339 -6.63 -22.99 12.53
CA TYR A 339 -7.20 -23.15 11.18
C TYR A 339 -8.63 -23.66 11.24
N LEU A 340 -9.57 -22.90 10.67
CA LEU A 340 -10.96 -23.31 10.50
C LEU A 340 -11.12 -23.91 9.10
N ASP A 341 -11.08 -25.25 9.03
CA ASP A 341 -11.22 -26.04 7.80
C ASP A 341 -12.70 -26.27 7.45
N ILE A 342 -13.45 -25.17 7.34
CA ILE A 342 -14.92 -25.15 7.15
C ILE A 342 -15.37 -24.84 5.72
N ASN A 343 -14.41 -24.66 4.80
CA ASN A 343 -14.66 -24.47 3.37
C ASN A 343 -15.13 -25.78 2.72
N SER A 344 -16.15 -25.72 1.86
CA SER A 344 -16.70 -26.92 1.22
C SER A 344 -15.76 -27.54 0.17
N LEU A 345 -15.06 -26.71 -0.61
CA LEU A 345 -14.01 -27.16 -1.53
C LEU A 345 -12.62 -26.92 -0.96
N LYS A 346 -11.76 -27.94 -1.01
CA LYS A 346 -10.45 -27.93 -0.36
C LYS A 346 -9.35 -27.47 -1.32
N GLU A 347 -8.53 -26.53 -0.85
CA GLU A 347 -7.36 -26.03 -1.59
C GLU A 347 -6.18 -25.76 -0.65
N GLY A 348 -4.96 -25.81 -1.20
CA GLY A 348 -3.79 -25.12 -0.64
C GLY A 348 -3.05 -25.80 0.53
N GLY A 349 -3.45 -27.02 0.91
CA GLY A 349 -2.75 -27.84 1.92
C GLY A 349 -2.63 -27.15 3.29
N PHE A 350 -3.55 -26.26 3.63
CA PHE A 350 -3.43 -25.43 4.84
C PHE A 350 -3.59 -26.23 6.14
N SER A 351 -4.39 -27.30 6.15
CA SER A 351 -4.47 -28.20 7.28
C SER A 351 -3.09 -28.80 7.61
N ASP A 352 -2.33 -29.22 6.60
CA ASP A 352 -0.97 -29.75 6.81
C ASP A 352 -0.01 -28.68 7.32
N LYS A 353 -0.10 -27.45 6.78
CA LYS A 353 0.72 -26.32 7.23
C LYS A 353 0.46 -25.96 8.70
N PHE A 354 -0.80 -25.91 9.13
CA PHE A 354 -1.14 -25.65 10.53
C PHE A 354 -0.77 -26.82 11.44
N SER A 355 -0.97 -28.05 10.94
CA SER A 355 -0.56 -29.28 11.65
C SER A 355 0.94 -29.28 11.94
N TYR A 356 1.76 -29.01 10.91
CA TYR A 356 3.21 -28.91 11.04
C TYR A 356 3.67 -27.84 12.04
N LEU A 357 2.91 -26.74 12.16
CA LEU A 357 3.17 -25.68 13.14
C LEU A 357 2.62 -25.99 14.54
N GLY A 358 2.04 -27.19 14.76
CA GLY A 358 1.44 -27.58 16.03
C GLY A 358 0.16 -26.83 16.37
N LYS A 359 -0.47 -26.15 15.41
CA LYS A 359 -1.65 -25.32 15.64
C LYS A 359 -2.94 -26.12 15.47
N PRO A 360 -3.96 -25.91 16.31
CA PRO A 360 -5.24 -26.62 16.21
C PRO A 360 -5.93 -26.37 14.86
N ILE A 361 -6.57 -27.43 14.35
CA ILE A 361 -7.39 -27.42 13.13
C ILE A 361 -8.78 -27.87 13.50
N PHE A 362 -9.79 -27.04 13.24
CA PHE A 362 -11.18 -27.31 13.61
C PHE A 362 -12.03 -27.42 12.34
N SER A 363 -12.91 -28.42 12.29
CA SER A 363 -13.83 -28.64 11.18
C SER A 363 -15.17 -29.24 11.64
N PHE A 364 -16.14 -29.25 10.73
CA PHE A 364 -17.42 -29.94 10.90
C PHE A 364 -17.43 -31.22 10.06
N ALA A 365 -18.15 -32.25 10.52
CA ALA A 365 -18.13 -33.59 9.94
C ALA A 365 -18.37 -33.62 8.42
N SER A 366 -19.34 -32.85 7.91
CA SER A 366 -19.69 -32.78 6.49
C SER A 366 -18.62 -32.17 5.58
N VAL A 367 -17.76 -31.33 6.14
CA VAL A 367 -16.70 -30.62 5.39
C VAL A 367 -15.30 -31.00 5.87
N ALA A 368 -15.17 -31.93 6.82
CA ALA A 368 -13.88 -32.39 7.30
C ALA A 368 -13.14 -33.17 6.21
N ARG A 369 -11.81 -33.05 6.20
CA ARG A 369 -10.97 -33.88 5.33
C ARG A 369 -10.64 -35.19 6.05
N PRO A 370 -10.50 -36.31 5.32
CA PRO A 370 -9.72 -37.43 5.82
C PRO A 370 -8.35 -36.91 6.22
N ASN A 371 -7.96 -37.13 7.47
CA ASN A 371 -6.69 -36.66 7.99
C ASN A 371 -6.28 -37.54 9.18
N ASN A 372 -4.97 -37.57 9.44
CA ASN A 372 -4.37 -38.32 10.56
C ASN A 372 -3.70 -37.38 11.58
N HIS A 373 -4.06 -36.10 11.55
CA HIS A 373 -3.41 -35.06 12.35
C HIS A 373 -3.98 -35.07 13.77
N GLN A 374 -3.14 -35.26 14.78
CA GLN A 374 -3.59 -35.35 16.18
C GLN A 374 -4.27 -34.07 16.69
N ASN A 375 -3.92 -32.92 16.10
CA ASN A 375 -4.49 -31.60 16.39
C ASN A 375 -5.65 -31.21 15.47
N TYR A 376 -6.24 -32.18 14.74
CA TYR A 376 -7.43 -31.96 13.93
C TYR A 376 -8.67 -32.44 14.68
N HIS A 377 -9.55 -31.50 15.00
CA HIS A 377 -10.75 -31.70 15.78
C HIS A 377 -11.98 -31.58 14.89
N VAL A 378 -12.76 -32.66 14.81
CA VAL A 378 -14.00 -32.73 14.02
C VAL A 378 -15.19 -32.68 14.96
N PHE A 379 -16.08 -31.72 14.73
CA PHE A 379 -17.34 -31.56 15.45
C PHE A 379 -18.50 -32.06 14.59
N ALA A 380 -19.58 -32.54 15.22
CA ALA A 380 -20.81 -32.83 14.49
C ALA A 380 -21.36 -31.55 13.86
N ASP A 381 -22.03 -31.64 12.70
CA ASP A 381 -22.48 -30.48 11.93
C ASP A 381 -23.42 -29.54 12.71
N ASN A 382 -24.14 -30.09 13.69
CA ASN A 382 -25.02 -29.35 14.59
C ASN A 382 -24.34 -28.90 15.91
N ASP A 383 -23.11 -29.31 16.19
CA ASP A 383 -22.39 -29.03 17.43
C ASP A 383 -21.53 -27.75 17.35
N ILE A 384 -22.17 -26.65 16.99
CA ILE A 384 -21.51 -25.32 16.94
C ILE A 384 -21.06 -24.91 18.35
N HIS A 385 -21.88 -25.22 19.37
CA HIS A 385 -21.59 -24.87 20.76
C HIS A 385 -20.37 -25.62 21.31
N GLY A 386 -20.22 -26.91 20.99
CA GLY A 386 -19.04 -27.69 21.34
C GLY A 386 -17.77 -27.11 20.73
N MET A 387 -17.81 -26.70 19.46
CA MET A 387 -16.70 -26.01 18.80
C MET A 387 -16.33 -24.70 19.50
N VAL A 388 -17.33 -23.84 19.79
CA VAL A 388 -17.14 -22.58 20.52
C VAL A 388 -16.54 -22.81 21.91
N LYS A 389 -17.02 -23.81 22.65
CA LYS A 389 -16.51 -24.18 23.97
C LYS A 389 -15.05 -24.66 23.90
N ALA A 390 -14.72 -25.46 22.89
CA ALA A 390 -13.35 -25.94 22.68
C ALA A 390 -12.40 -24.79 22.33
N ILE A 391 -12.81 -23.86 21.47
CA ILE A 391 -12.05 -22.63 21.16
C ILE A 391 -11.82 -21.83 22.45
N ASN A 392 -12.88 -21.52 23.20
CA ASN A 392 -12.75 -20.74 24.43
C ASN A 392 -11.83 -21.41 25.47
N LYS A 393 -11.82 -22.75 25.53
CA LYS A 393 -10.91 -23.50 26.41
C LYS A 393 -9.44 -23.36 26.02
N ILE A 394 -9.14 -23.26 24.72
CA ILE A 394 -7.75 -23.10 24.22
C ILE A 394 -7.22 -21.70 24.54
N PHE A 395 -8.06 -20.67 24.44
CA PHE A 395 -7.60 -19.27 24.48
C PHE A 395 -7.90 -18.52 25.80
N ASN A 396 -8.73 -19.07 26.69
CA ASN A 396 -8.96 -18.53 28.04
C ASN A 396 -8.39 -19.43 29.15
N GLY A 397 -7.70 -20.52 28.77
CA GLY A 397 -7.12 -21.50 29.69
C GLY A 397 -5.71 -21.15 30.15
#